data_AF-A0A9Q0EMU8-F1
#
_entry.id   AF-A0A9Q0EMU8-F1
#
_cell.length_a   1.000
_cell.length_b   1.000
_cell.length_c   1.000
_cell.angle_alpha   90.00
_cell.angle_beta   90.00
_cell.angle_gamma   90.00
#
_symmetry.space_group_name_H-M   'P 1'
#
loop_
_entity.id
_entity.type
_entity.pdbx_description
1 polymer ?
#
loop_
_entity_poly.entity_id
_entity_poly.type
_entity_poly.pdbx_seq_one_letter_code
_entity_poly.pdbx_strand_id
1 'polypeptide(L)'
;MLDTNGVAFWGPPSFARCVSLEYRSLHVSLREHLAKGQRTLAGEGMSQIVRSLLELLQRRSFHSGDLLFSTHILRNVTDTFKRATYIPAPDDRFFQVVSFLLDMENEEKWEDVHQVSPGAALLMRILEDFIHLIGEAQKPFQSFLVVTNNLMITIQREPGSAVSSDINFPMKGRRGMKDWARSAEDKLYIPKEGTSDPQCVVWDYGNP
;
A
#
# COMPACT_ATOMS: atom_id res chain seq x y z
N MET A 1 -2.61 -20.66 -26.93
CA MET A 1 -4.02 -20.23 -27.02
C MET A 1 -4.52 -20.54 -28.41
N LEU A 2 -5.81 -20.83 -28.57
CA LEU A 2 -6.44 -21.02 -29.88
C LEU A 2 -7.36 -19.83 -30.15
N ASP A 3 -7.42 -19.36 -31.39
CA ASP A 3 -8.39 -18.33 -31.80
C ASP A 3 -9.82 -18.90 -31.87
N THR A 4 -10.79 -18.08 -32.26
CA THR A 4 -12.19 -18.50 -32.40
C THR A 4 -12.42 -19.59 -33.44
N ASN A 5 -11.43 -19.86 -34.31
CA ASN A 5 -11.46 -20.90 -35.33
C ASN A 5 -10.62 -22.13 -34.95
N GLY A 6 -10.02 -22.17 -33.75
CA GLY A 6 -9.19 -23.28 -33.30
C GLY A 6 -7.74 -23.24 -33.79
N VAL A 7 -7.27 -22.11 -34.34
CA VAL A 7 -5.89 -21.94 -34.84
C VAL A 7 -4.98 -21.48 -33.72
N ALA A 8 -3.84 -22.15 -33.57
CA ALA A 8 -2.83 -21.77 -32.57
C ALA A 8 -2.21 -20.41 -32.91
N PHE A 9 -2.12 -19.54 -31.90
CA PHE A 9 -1.45 -18.25 -32.01
C PHE A 9 -0.59 -17.97 -30.76
N TRP A 10 0.38 -17.08 -30.94
CA TRP A 10 1.21 -16.58 -29.85
C TRP A 10 0.53 -15.38 -29.18
N GLY A 11 0.27 -15.50 -27.89
CA GLY A 11 -0.09 -14.35 -27.06
C GLY A 11 1.12 -13.43 -26.82
N PRO A 12 0.90 -12.22 -26.27
CA PRO A 12 2.00 -11.36 -25.85
C PRO A 12 2.88 -12.08 -24.82
N PRO A 13 4.20 -11.84 -24.82
CA PRO A 13 5.09 -12.41 -23.82
C PRO A 13 4.74 -11.87 -22.42
N SER A 14 4.77 -12.75 -21.42
CA SER A 14 4.63 -12.38 -20.02
C SER A 14 5.96 -11.89 -19.45
N PHE A 15 5.91 -10.77 -18.71
CA PHE A 15 7.05 -10.20 -17.98
C PHE A 15 6.85 -10.29 -16.45
N ALA A 16 5.86 -11.05 -15.98
CA ALA A 16 5.52 -11.19 -14.57
C ALA A 16 6.67 -11.77 -13.70
N ARG A 17 7.66 -12.42 -14.32
CA ARG A 17 8.86 -12.96 -13.64
C ARG A 17 10.14 -12.17 -13.98
N CYS A 18 10.04 -11.12 -14.77
CA CYS A 18 11.16 -10.24 -15.11
C CYS A 18 11.34 -9.20 -14.01
N VAL A 19 12.50 -9.20 -13.36
CA VAL A 19 12.85 -8.24 -12.32
C VAL A 19 14.12 -7.51 -12.72
N SER A 20 14.01 -6.19 -12.83
CA SER A 20 15.09 -5.27 -13.18
C SER A 20 16.19 -5.27 -12.13
N LEU A 21 17.42 -4.96 -12.56
CA LEU A 21 18.62 -5.07 -11.72
C LEU A 21 18.56 -4.15 -10.51
N GLU A 22 18.02 -2.95 -10.68
CA GLU A 22 17.89 -1.91 -9.66
C GLU A 22 17.00 -2.39 -8.51
N TYR A 23 15.88 -3.05 -8.83
CA TYR A 23 14.98 -3.62 -7.82
C TYR A 23 15.65 -4.78 -7.07
N ARG A 24 16.36 -5.66 -7.78
CA ARG A 24 17.16 -6.73 -7.12
C ARG A 24 18.21 -6.16 -6.19
N SER A 25 18.91 -5.12 -6.62
CA SER A 25 19.95 -4.43 -5.84
C SER A 25 19.35 -3.79 -4.59
N LEU A 26 18.18 -3.17 -4.71
CA LEU A 26 17.43 -2.62 -3.58
C LEU A 26 17.05 -3.72 -2.56
N HIS A 27 16.64 -4.90 -3.03
CA HIS A 27 16.35 -6.03 -2.14
C HIS A 27 17.60 -6.57 -1.42
N VAL A 28 18.77 -6.55 -2.06
CA VAL A 28 20.04 -6.87 -1.38
C VAL A 28 20.30 -5.86 -0.26
N SER A 29 20.17 -4.56 -0.53
CA SER A 29 20.33 -3.51 0.49
C SER A 29 19.35 -3.67 1.66
N LEU A 30 18.10 -4.05 1.39
CA LEU A 30 17.13 -4.40 2.43
C LEU A 30 17.68 -5.49 3.36
N ARG A 31 18.24 -6.57 2.80
CA ARG A 31 18.81 -7.68 3.60
C ARG A 31 20.02 -7.24 4.42
N GLU A 32 20.84 -6.33 3.90
CA GLU A 32 21.98 -5.77 4.63
C GLU A 32 21.53 -4.98 5.87
N HIS A 33 20.45 -4.20 5.78
CA HIS A 33 19.88 -3.53 6.95
C HIS A 33 19.41 -4.52 8.02
N LEU A 34 18.83 -5.66 7.60
CA LEU A 34 18.41 -6.72 8.52
C LEU A 34 19.60 -7.43 9.19
N ALA A 35 20.70 -7.61 8.46
CA ALA A 35 21.91 -8.27 8.97
C ALA A 35 22.61 -7.49 10.10
N LYS A 36 22.35 -6.19 10.25
CA LYS A 36 22.92 -5.34 11.31
C LYS A 36 22.43 -5.70 12.72
N GLY A 37 21.34 -6.47 12.85
CA GLY A 37 20.87 -7.03 14.14
C GLY A 37 20.32 -6.03 15.16
N GLN A 38 20.26 -4.74 14.83
CA GLN A 38 19.76 -3.68 15.72
C GLN A 38 18.38 -3.19 15.26
N ARG A 39 17.39 -3.20 16.16
CA ARG A 39 15.98 -2.89 15.82
C ARG A 39 15.81 -1.48 15.23
N THR A 40 16.38 -0.46 15.85
CA THR A 40 16.26 0.93 15.38
C THR A 40 16.90 1.11 14.01
N LEU A 41 18.14 0.61 13.82
CA LEU A 41 18.83 0.68 12.53
C LEU A 41 18.11 -0.11 11.43
N ALA A 42 17.45 -1.22 11.78
CA ALA A 42 16.63 -1.98 10.84
C ALA A 42 15.41 -1.14 10.41
N GLY A 43 14.73 -0.49 11.35
CA GLY A 43 13.61 0.42 11.06
C GLY A 43 14.02 1.61 10.19
N GLU A 44 15.05 2.36 10.58
CA GLU A 44 15.58 3.47 9.78
C GLU A 44 16.00 3.03 8.38
N GLY A 45 16.63 1.85 8.30
CA GLY A 45 16.98 1.20 7.04
C GLY A 45 15.76 0.91 6.17
N MET A 46 14.68 0.37 6.73
CA MET A 46 13.46 0.12 5.97
C MET A 46 12.83 1.41 5.45
N SER A 47 12.82 2.50 6.24
CA SER A 47 12.38 3.81 5.73
C SER A 47 13.28 4.33 4.60
N GLN A 48 14.58 4.03 4.61
CA GLN A 48 15.47 4.32 3.47
C GLN A 48 15.10 3.48 2.24
N ILE A 49 14.82 2.18 2.41
CA ILE A 49 14.37 1.30 1.33
C ILE A 49 13.09 1.83 0.68
N VAL A 50 12.12 2.30 1.47
CA VAL A 50 10.87 2.89 0.94
C VAL A 50 11.14 4.13 0.10
N ARG A 51 12.06 5.00 0.53
CA ARG A 51 12.45 6.19 -0.25
C ARG A 51 13.12 5.81 -1.57
N SER A 52 14.07 4.87 -1.55
CA SER A 52 14.72 4.40 -2.78
C SER A 52 13.76 3.67 -3.71
N LEU A 53 12.80 2.90 -3.17
CA LEU A 53 11.75 2.28 -3.99
C LEU A 53 10.89 3.33 -4.69
N LEU A 54 10.53 4.41 -3.99
CA LEU A 54 9.79 5.53 -4.59
C LEU A 54 10.57 6.14 -5.76
N GLU A 55 11.87 6.37 -5.59
CA GLU A 55 12.74 6.92 -6.65
C GLU A 55 12.80 6.03 -7.89
N LEU A 56 12.79 4.69 -7.72
CA LEU A 56 12.74 3.75 -8.85
C LEU A 56 11.39 3.82 -9.58
N LEU A 57 10.28 3.82 -8.84
CA LEU A 57 8.94 3.88 -9.43
C LEU A 57 8.69 5.21 -10.16
N GLN A 58 9.23 6.31 -9.65
CA GLN A 58 9.11 7.63 -10.29
C GLN A 58 9.74 7.69 -11.69
N ARG A 59 10.68 6.78 -12.01
CA ARG A 59 11.27 6.69 -13.36
C ARG A 59 10.30 6.10 -14.39
N ARG A 60 9.19 5.51 -13.96
CA ARG A 60 8.15 4.85 -14.81
C ARG A 60 8.71 3.81 -15.80
N SER A 61 9.89 3.26 -15.51
CA SER A 61 10.58 2.28 -16.34
C SER A 61 10.73 0.97 -15.56
N PHE A 62 9.67 0.17 -15.54
CA PHE A 62 9.62 -1.09 -14.81
C PHE A 62 8.68 -2.11 -15.47
N HIS A 63 8.96 -3.39 -15.25
CA HIS A 63 8.20 -4.52 -15.79
C HIS A 63 7.10 -4.98 -14.83
N SER A 64 6.22 -5.86 -15.29
CA SER A 64 5.20 -6.52 -14.46
C SER A 64 5.81 -7.20 -13.23
N GLY A 65 6.91 -7.94 -13.41
CA GLY A 65 7.61 -8.57 -12.29
C GLY A 65 8.22 -7.59 -11.29
N ASP A 66 8.55 -6.36 -11.70
CA ASP A 66 9.01 -5.31 -10.77
C ASP A 66 7.89 -4.82 -9.86
N LEU A 67 6.64 -4.77 -10.33
CA LEU A 67 5.47 -4.46 -9.49
C LEU A 67 5.29 -5.51 -8.40
N LEU A 68 5.30 -6.80 -8.79
CA LEU A 68 5.18 -7.90 -7.83
C LEU A 68 6.36 -7.91 -6.85
N PHE A 69 7.57 -7.65 -7.34
CA PHE A 69 8.76 -7.61 -6.50
C PHE A 69 8.73 -6.42 -5.53
N SER A 70 8.22 -5.26 -5.96
CA SER A 70 7.98 -4.09 -5.10
C SER A 70 7.01 -4.41 -3.97
N THR A 71 5.93 -5.15 -4.27
CA THR A 71 5.00 -5.65 -3.24
C THR A 71 5.71 -6.52 -2.21
N HIS A 72 6.62 -7.41 -2.63
CA HIS A 72 7.42 -8.21 -1.69
C HIS A 72 8.42 -7.38 -0.87
N ILE A 73 8.99 -6.31 -1.44
CA ILE A 73 9.83 -5.37 -0.69
C ILE A 73 8.99 -4.68 0.40
N LEU A 74 7.81 -4.15 0.05
CA LEU A 74 6.90 -3.50 1.00
C LEU A 74 6.46 -4.45 2.11
N ARG A 75 6.18 -5.73 1.79
CA ARG A 75 5.89 -6.74 2.82
C ARG A 75 7.03 -6.87 3.83
N ASN A 76 8.25 -7.03 3.34
CA ASN A 76 9.43 -7.17 4.21
C ASN A 76 9.67 -5.93 5.06
N VAL A 77 9.44 -4.75 4.49
CA VAL A 77 9.48 -3.47 5.20
C VAL A 77 8.46 -3.45 6.34
N THR A 78 7.18 -3.70 6.05
CA THR A 78 6.10 -3.69 7.04
C THR A 78 6.34 -4.74 8.14
N ASP A 79 6.70 -5.96 7.77
CA ASP A 79 7.02 -7.03 8.72
C ASP A 79 8.20 -6.65 9.63
N THR A 80 9.19 -5.95 9.08
CA THR A 80 10.36 -5.51 9.85
C THR A 80 10.00 -4.38 10.79
N PHE A 81 9.20 -3.40 10.37
CA PHE A 81 8.69 -2.37 11.27
C PHE A 81 7.94 -2.96 12.46
N LYS A 82 7.02 -3.91 12.20
CA LYS A 82 6.30 -4.66 13.24
C LYS A 82 7.27 -5.37 14.19
N ARG A 83 8.21 -6.19 13.67
CA ARG A 83 9.19 -6.92 14.50
C ARG A 83 10.14 -6.01 15.29
N ALA A 84 10.50 -4.87 14.72
CA ALA A 84 11.40 -3.90 15.36
C ALA A 84 10.67 -2.98 16.33
N THR A 85 9.34 -3.07 16.45
CA THR A 85 8.49 -2.10 17.17
C THR A 85 8.80 -0.67 16.75
N TYR A 86 9.09 -0.48 15.46
CA TYR A 86 9.49 0.80 14.89
C TYR A 86 8.29 1.41 14.19
N ILE A 87 7.92 2.62 14.60
CA ILE A 87 6.84 3.39 13.99
C ILE A 87 7.46 4.37 13.01
N PRO A 88 7.24 4.21 11.68
CA PRO A 88 7.78 5.14 10.71
C PRO A 88 7.14 6.52 10.86
N ALA A 89 7.89 7.54 10.47
CA ALA A 89 7.48 8.92 10.62
C ALA A 89 6.26 9.26 9.71
N PRO A 90 5.45 10.28 10.05
CA PRO A 90 4.29 10.65 9.24
C PRO A 90 4.61 11.08 7.79
N ASP A 91 5.85 11.52 7.53
CA ASP A 91 6.37 11.88 6.20
C ASP A 91 6.98 10.69 5.44
N ASP A 92 6.90 9.48 6.01
CA ASP A 92 7.33 8.26 5.34
C ASP A 92 6.57 8.08 4.02
N ARG A 93 7.30 7.62 3.00
CA ARG A 93 6.86 7.63 1.60
C ARG A 93 6.03 6.39 1.23
N PHE A 94 5.71 5.53 2.19
CA PHE A 94 5.00 4.27 1.97
C PHE A 94 3.71 4.44 1.16
N PHE A 95 2.81 5.33 1.57
CA PHE A 95 1.55 5.55 0.84
C PHE A 95 1.77 6.13 -0.56
N GLN A 96 2.85 6.89 -0.77
CA GLN A 96 3.21 7.40 -2.08
C GLN A 96 3.69 6.27 -3.01
N VAL A 97 4.49 5.33 -2.49
CA VAL A 97 4.89 4.11 -3.21
C VAL A 97 3.67 3.31 -3.63
N VAL A 98 2.75 3.02 -2.69
CA VAL A 98 1.51 2.30 -2.99
C VAL A 98 0.68 3.03 -4.04
N SER A 99 0.57 4.36 -3.94
CA SER A 99 -0.09 5.18 -4.95
C SER A 99 0.54 5.02 -6.34
N PHE A 100 1.86 4.95 -6.46
CA PHE A 100 2.53 4.73 -7.75
C PHE A 100 2.28 3.32 -8.29
N LEU A 101 2.26 2.31 -7.42
CA LEU A 101 1.97 0.93 -7.82
C LEU A 101 0.54 0.79 -8.34
N LEU A 102 -0.43 1.50 -7.74
CA LEU A 102 -1.84 1.52 -8.12
C LEU A 102 -2.19 2.54 -9.22
N ASP A 103 -1.20 3.15 -9.88
CA ASP A 103 -1.45 4.02 -11.03
C ASP A 103 -2.13 3.23 -12.16
N MET A 104 -3.17 3.79 -12.79
CA MET A 104 -3.93 3.15 -13.87
C MET A 104 -3.04 2.76 -15.06
N GLU A 105 -1.92 3.46 -15.27
CA GLU A 105 -0.91 3.09 -16.28
C GLU A 105 -0.28 1.70 -16.04
N ASN A 106 -0.50 1.09 -14.87
CA ASN A 106 0.02 -0.22 -14.50
C ASN A 106 -1.01 -1.34 -14.62
N GLU A 107 -2.25 -1.07 -15.05
CA GLU A 107 -3.33 -2.07 -15.12
C GLU A 107 -2.91 -3.32 -15.90
N GLU A 108 -2.43 -3.17 -17.13
CA GLU A 108 -1.97 -4.31 -17.96
C GLU A 108 -0.81 -5.10 -17.31
N LYS A 109 0.06 -4.41 -16.57
CA LYS A 109 1.17 -5.06 -15.85
C LYS A 109 0.66 -5.85 -14.65
N TRP A 110 -0.37 -5.36 -13.96
CA TRP A 110 -1.03 -6.10 -12.89
C TRP A 110 -1.79 -7.31 -13.39
N GLU A 111 -2.43 -7.21 -14.57
CA GLU A 111 -3.06 -8.35 -15.25
C GLU A 111 -2.03 -9.43 -15.61
N ASP A 112 -0.86 -9.04 -16.13
CA ASP A 112 0.26 -9.96 -16.36
C ASP A 112 0.75 -10.62 -15.06
N VAL A 113 0.91 -9.85 -13.98
CA VAL A 113 1.23 -10.40 -12.64
C VAL A 113 0.17 -11.38 -12.16
N HIS A 114 -1.12 -11.10 -12.38
CA HIS A 114 -2.23 -11.92 -11.91
C HIS A 114 -2.15 -13.36 -12.43
N GLN A 115 -1.58 -13.56 -13.61
CA GLN A 115 -1.37 -14.90 -14.20
C GLN A 115 -0.48 -15.81 -13.36
N VAL A 116 0.40 -15.24 -12.51
CA VAL A 116 1.34 -16.01 -11.67
C VAL A 116 1.15 -15.81 -10.17
N SER A 117 0.51 -14.72 -9.75
CA SER A 117 0.31 -14.38 -8.33
C SER A 117 -0.79 -13.32 -8.17
N PRO A 118 -1.61 -13.36 -7.09
CA PRO A 118 -2.58 -12.31 -6.80
C PRO A 118 -1.91 -11.03 -6.25
N GLY A 119 -1.00 -10.43 -7.02
CA GLY A 119 -0.09 -9.37 -6.57
C GLY A 119 -0.77 -8.11 -6.04
N ALA A 120 -1.84 -7.64 -6.70
CA ALA A 120 -2.60 -6.47 -6.24
C ALA A 120 -3.31 -6.74 -4.91
N ALA A 121 -3.93 -7.92 -4.74
CA ALA A 121 -4.55 -8.30 -3.48
C ALA A 121 -3.52 -8.44 -2.35
N LEU A 122 -2.31 -8.92 -2.66
CA LEU A 122 -1.20 -8.94 -1.70
C LEU A 122 -0.78 -7.53 -1.29
N LEU A 123 -0.69 -6.59 -2.24
CA LEU A 123 -0.38 -5.19 -1.97
C LEU A 123 -1.38 -4.57 -0.98
N MET A 124 -2.66 -4.89 -1.13
CA MET A 124 -3.68 -4.39 -0.20
C MET A 124 -3.57 -4.97 1.20
N ARG A 125 -3.32 -6.26 1.33
CA ARG A 125 -3.09 -6.85 2.66
C ARG A 125 -1.89 -6.18 3.36
N ILE A 126 -0.83 -5.89 2.62
CA ILE A 126 0.35 -5.20 3.14
C ILE A 126 0.03 -3.75 3.53
N LEU A 127 -0.81 -3.08 2.75
CA LEU A 127 -1.30 -1.74 3.08
C LEU A 127 -2.15 -1.77 4.36
N GLU A 128 -3.02 -2.76 4.52
CA GLU A 128 -3.80 -3.00 5.75
C GLU A 128 -2.90 -3.14 6.97
N ASP A 129 -1.91 -4.01 6.83
CA ASP A 129 -0.94 -4.32 7.88
C ASP A 129 -0.15 -3.08 8.31
N PHE A 130 0.17 -2.23 7.34
CA PHE A 130 0.85 -0.96 7.59
C PHE A 130 -0.08 0.06 8.26
N ILE A 131 -1.34 0.17 7.83
CA ILE A 131 -2.35 1.04 8.47
C ILE A 131 -2.54 0.65 9.94
N HIS A 132 -2.65 -0.64 10.24
CA HIS A 132 -2.76 -1.13 11.62
C HIS A 132 -1.54 -0.76 12.46
N LEU A 133 -0.33 -0.97 11.94
CA LEU A 133 0.91 -0.58 12.62
C LEU A 133 0.92 0.91 13.00
N ILE A 134 0.51 1.79 12.09
CA ILE A 134 0.42 3.23 12.37
C ILE A 134 -0.69 3.52 13.38
N GLY A 135 -1.86 2.89 13.23
CA GLY A 135 -3.02 3.08 14.09
C GLY A 135 -2.77 2.70 15.55
N GLU A 136 -2.01 1.62 15.79
CA GLU A 136 -1.61 1.19 17.14
C GLU A 136 -0.74 2.22 17.87
N ALA A 137 0.07 2.97 17.13
CA ALA A 137 0.95 4.00 17.69
C ALA A 137 0.24 5.34 17.97
N GLN A 138 -0.98 5.52 17.46
CA GLN A 138 -1.74 6.76 17.66
C GLN A 138 -2.28 6.87 19.08
N LYS A 139 -2.33 8.11 19.58
CA LYS A 139 -3.03 8.39 20.85
C LYS A 139 -4.55 8.27 20.64
N PRO A 140 -5.32 7.98 21.69
CA PRO A 140 -6.78 8.05 21.65
C PRO A 140 -7.27 9.36 21.01
N PHE A 141 -8.31 9.26 20.19
CA PHE A 141 -8.95 10.34 19.42
C PHE A 141 -8.07 11.01 18.37
N GLN A 142 -6.89 10.46 18.07
CA GLN A 142 -6.11 10.96 16.94
C GLN A 142 -6.68 10.46 15.62
N SER A 143 -6.61 11.33 14.63
CA SER A 143 -6.95 11.01 13.27
C SER A 143 -5.88 11.56 12.33
N PHE A 144 -5.42 10.68 11.45
CA PHE A 144 -4.46 10.95 10.40
C PHE A 144 -5.12 10.77 9.05
N LEU A 145 -4.92 11.72 8.13
CA LEU A 145 -5.41 11.67 6.76
C LEU A 145 -4.23 11.76 5.80
N VAL A 146 -4.18 10.83 4.85
CA VAL A 146 -3.25 10.86 3.72
C VAL A 146 -4.06 10.87 2.44
N VAL A 147 -3.70 11.76 1.52
CA VAL A 147 -4.28 11.82 0.18
C VAL A 147 -3.17 11.91 -0.85
N THR A 148 -3.09 10.91 -1.72
CA THR A 148 -2.17 10.85 -2.86
C THR A 148 -2.95 11.06 -4.18
N ASN A 149 -2.36 10.71 -5.32
CA ASN A 149 -3.06 10.75 -6.60
C ASN A 149 -4.07 9.61 -6.74
N ASN A 150 -3.76 8.43 -6.20
CA ASN A 150 -4.52 7.20 -6.44
C ASN A 150 -5.03 6.55 -5.13
N LEU A 151 -4.87 7.21 -3.98
CA LEU A 151 -5.20 6.65 -2.67
C LEU A 151 -5.61 7.74 -1.67
N MET A 152 -6.66 7.46 -0.91
CA MET A 152 -7.06 8.25 0.25
C MET A 152 -7.19 7.32 1.46
N ILE A 153 -6.49 7.64 2.55
CA ILE A 153 -6.51 6.84 3.77
C ILE A 153 -6.77 7.73 4.96
N THR A 154 -7.75 7.35 5.77
CA THR A 154 -7.94 7.93 7.09
C THR A 154 -7.69 6.86 8.15
N ILE A 155 -6.77 7.13 9.07
CA ILE A 155 -6.47 6.27 10.22
C ILE A 155 -7.01 7.00 11.45
N GLN A 156 -7.93 6.39 12.19
CA GLN A 156 -8.52 6.97 13.39
C GLN A 156 -8.39 6.01 14.57
N ARG A 157 -7.97 6.51 15.72
CA ARG A 157 -7.90 5.74 16.96
C ARG A 157 -9.02 6.16 17.90
N GLU A 158 -10.17 5.55 17.77
CA GLU A 158 -11.32 5.81 18.65
C GLU A 158 -11.38 4.83 19.83
N PRO A 159 -11.54 5.29 21.08
CA PRO A 159 -11.87 4.40 22.20
C PRO A 159 -13.28 3.83 22.04
N GLY A 160 -13.44 2.51 22.20
CA GLY A 160 -14.72 1.82 21.97
C GLY A 160 -15.91 2.37 22.78
N SER A 161 -15.68 2.98 23.95
CA SER A 161 -16.72 3.60 24.77
C SER A 161 -17.08 5.04 24.36
N ALA A 162 -16.33 5.63 23.43
CA ALA A 162 -16.43 7.05 23.08
C ALA A 162 -16.96 7.30 21.67
N VAL A 163 -17.16 6.25 20.85
CA VAL A 163 -17.86 6.36 19.57
C VAL A 163 -19.35 6.60 19.83
N SER A 164 -19.74 7.87 19.82
CA SER A 164 -21.11 8.30 20.11
C SER A 164 -21.96 8.49 18.85
N SER A 165 -21.34 8.47 17.67
CA SER A 165 -21.98 8.67 16.37
C SER A 165 -21.36 7.78 15.31
N ASP A 166 -22.09 7.60 14.21
CA ASP A 166 -21.61 6.85 13.06
C ASP A 166 -20.46 7.59 12.36
N ILE A 167 -19.58 6.81 11.72
CA ILE A 167 -18.40 7.33 11.04
C ILE A 167 -18.70 7.39 9.54
N ASN A 168 -18.49 8.56 8.94
CA ASN A 168 -18.61 8.79 7.51
C ASN A 168 -17.22 8.89 6.87
N PHE A 169 -16.98 8.10 5.83
CA PHE A 169 -15.76 8.15 5.04
C PHE A 169 -16.10 8.38 3.55
N PRO A 170 -15.36 9.25 2.82
CA PRO A 170 -14.38 10.20 3.36
C PRO A 170 -15.04 11.33 4.16
N MET A 171 -14.36 11.82 5.21
CA MET A 171 -14.83 12.99 5.95
C MET A 171 -14.78 14.23 5.05
N LYS A 172 -15.93 14.83 4.73
CA LYS A 172 -15.99 16.06 3.93
C LYS A 172 -15.39 17.26 4.66
N GLY A 173 -14.80 18.19 3.90
CA GLY A 173 -14.35 19.49 4.41
C GLY A 173 -13.01 19.50 5.15
N ARG A 174 -12.26 18.39 5.19
CA ARG A 174 -10.88 18.42 5.73
C ARG A 174 -9.94 19.22 4.82
N ARG A 175 -9.11 20.07 5.45
CA ARG A 175 -8.00 20.77 4.78
C ARG A 175 -6.97 19.73 4.29
N GLY A 176 -6.44 19.93 3.08
CA GLY A 176 -5.45 19.04 2.46
C GLY A 176 -6.02 17.94 1.56
N MET A 177 -7.34 17.84 1.43
CA MET A 177 -7.97 16.88 0.52
C MET A 177 -7.80 17.31 -0.94
N LYS A 178 -7.37 16.39 -1.82
CA LYS A 178 -7.26 16.64 -3.27
C LYS A 178 -8.63 16.67 -3.94
N ASP A 179 -8.71 17.26 -5.12
CA ASP A 179 -9.99 17.51 -5.80
C ASP A 179 -10.75 16.23 -6.12
N TRP A 180 -10.08 15.19 -6.64
CA TRP A 180 -10.71 13.90 -6.92
C TRP A 180 -11.37 13.29 -5.68
N ALA A 181 -10.70 13.35 -4.52
CA ALA A 181 -11.22 12.87 -3.24
C ALA A 181 -12.33 13.77 -2.67
N ARG A 182 -12.33 15.07 -2.99
CA ARG A 182 -13.40 16.01 -2.59
C ARG A 182 -14.68 15.81 -3.39
N SER A 183 -14.55 15.50 -4.68
CA SER A 183 -15.67 15.28 -5.59
C SER A 183 -16.19 13.84 -5.59
N ALA A 184 -15.51 12.92 -4.91
CA ALA A 184 -15.93 11.52 -4.80
C ALA A 184 -17.37 11.42 -4.25
N GLU A 185 -18.21 10.68 -4.98
CA GLU A 185 -19.58 10.38 -4.57
C GLU A 185 -19.64 9.16 -3.66
N ASP A 186 -18.64 8.27 -3.77
CA ASP A 186 -18.48 7.08 -2.94
C ASP A 186 -18.35 7.45 -1.48
N LYS A 187 -19.24 6.87 -0.66
CA LYS A 187 -19.26 7.08 0.78
C LYS A 187 -19.51 5.78 1.49
N LEU A 188 -18.69 5.54 2.49
CA LEU A 188 -18.90 4.48 3.46
C LEU A 188 -19.47 5.07 4.75
N TYR A 189 -20.51 4.41 5.26
CA TYR A 189 -21.12 4.72 6.54
C TYR A 189 -20.88 3.53 7.48
N ILE A 190 -20.16 3.77 8.57
CA ILE A 190 -19.86 2.76 9.59
C ILE A 190 -20.73 3.06 10.80
N PRO A 191 -21.72 2.21 11.11
CA PRO A 191 -22.57 2.37 12.27
C PRO A 191 -21.76 2.29 13.57
N LYS A 192 -22.13 3.09 14.57
CA LYS A 192 -21.50 3.05 15.91
C LYS A 192 -21.50 1.65 16.56
N GLU A 193 -22.45 0.80 16.20
CA GLU A 193 -22.56 -0.55 16.74
C GLU A 193 -21.46 -1.46 16.19
N GLY A 194 -21.03 -1.22 14.95
CA GLY A 194 -19.93 -1.95 14.31
C GLY A 194 -18.54 -1.56 14.81
N THR A 195 -18.39 -0.46 15.54
CA THR A 195 -17.10 -0.04 16.13
C THR A 195 -16.85 -0.62 17.52
N SER A 196 -17.81 -1.40 18.05
CA SER A 196 -17.64 -2.17 19.29
C SER A 196 -16.76 -3.41 19.11
N ASP A 197 -16.52 -3.83 17.87
CA ASP A 197 -15.59 -4.91 17.52
C ASP A 197 -14.17 -4.33 17.29
N PRO A 198 -13.15 -4.75 18.07
CA PRO A 198 -11.78 -4.28 17.92
C PRO A 198 -11.11 -4.65 16.58
N GLN A 199 -11.74 -5.50 15.73
CA GLN A 199 -11.22 -5.88 14.41
C GLN A 199 -11.73 -5.02 13.25
N CYS A 200 -12.68 -4.11 13.47
CA CYS A 200 -13.33 -3.39 12.37
C CYS A 200 -12.73 -2.00 12.09
N VAL A 201 -11.55 -1.91 11.47
CA VAL A 201 -11.16 -0.71 10.71
C VAL A 201 -10.15 -1.04 9.59
N VAL A 202 -10.60 -1.43 8.40
CA VAL A 202 -10.14 -0.95 7.06
C VAL A 202 -11.27 -1.36 6.07
N TRP A 203 -11.86 -0.49 5.23
CA TRP A 203 -11.51 -0.25 3.81
C TRP A 203 -12.62 0.58 3.13
N ASP A 204 -12.28 1.44 2.17
CA ASP A 204 -12.83 1.32 0.80
C ASP A 204 -11.91 1.93 -0.27
N TYR A 205 -11.87 1.24 -1.40
CA TYR A 205 -11.21 1.58 -2.65
C TYR A 205 -12.09 2.53 -3.47
N GLY A 206 -11.46 3.48 -4.16
CA GLY A 206 -12.16 4.25 -5.18
C GLY A 206 -11.17 4.93 -6.12
N ASN A 207 -10.97 4.33 -7.29
CA ASN A 207 -10.81 5.10 -8.52
C ASN A 207 -11.90 4.56 -9.48
N PRO A 208 -12.52 5.42 -10.30
CA PRO A 208 -13.77 5.14 -11.03
C PRO A 208 -13.63 4.09 -12.13
#